data_AF-A0A537Y2F2-F1
#
_entry.id   AF-A0A537Y2F2-F1
#
_cell.length_a   1.000
_cell.length_b   1.000
_cell.length_c   1.000
_cell.angle_alpha   90.00
_cell.angle_beta   90.00
_cell.angle_gamma   90.00
#
_symmetry.space_group_name_H-M   'P 1'
#
loop_
_entity.id
_entity.type
_entity.pdbx_description
1 polymer ?
#
loop_
_entity_poly.entity_id
_entity_poly.type
_entity_poly.pdbx_seq_one_letter_code
_entity_poly.pdbx_strand_id
1 'polypeptide(L)'
;MRPDAQLKLVWLLDYFSSYPEATTRLKLRLVDQEMIGLHPNAFAKWRPPVFDIREKDLATASAAWQAYRSPTPGACLELLRQDLSGLPLLKPVLHDLLEELPSASTGLGATEMRMLEMIATGYANVNPLFHYQEVRQTRIFSEWELGYLLDGLAFGPRPAIAGLDEELRTIKRDNLGTRHEAMLRSRLSLTDFGEAVLAHKEDFSCHNPIDRWWGGTHLTNDNLWRWNPALMKP
;
A
#
# COMPACT_ATOMS: atom_id res chain seq x y z
N MET A 1 11.02 2.11 -7.67
CA MET A 1 11.14 2.76 -6.34
C MET A 1 9.92 2.40 -5.52
N ARG A 2 10.08 2.10 -4.23
CA ARG A 2 9.00 1.58 -3.37
C ARG A 2 8.16 2.75 -2.80
N PRO A 3 6.82 2.69 -2.82
CA PRO A 3 5.94 3.74 -2.28
C PRO A 3 6.19 4.11 -0.82
N ASP A 4 6.56 3.13 0.02
CA ASP A 4 6.94 3.35 1.42
C ASP A 4 8.11 4.34 1.54
N ALA A 5 9.02 4.38 0.57
CA ALA A 5 10.13 5.32 0.55
C ALA A 5 9.66 6.77 0.36
N GLN A 6 8.58 7.02 -0.39
CA GLN A 6 8.02 8.37 -0.52
C GLN A 6 7.28 8.80 0.74
N LEU A 7 6.50 7.91 1.36
CA LEU A 7 5.87 8.21 2.65
C LEU A 7 6.92 8.51 3.73
N LYS A 8 8.00 7.72 3.81
CA LYS A 8 9.15 7.99 4.70
C LYS A 8 9.81 9.33 4.38
N LEU A 9 9.99 9.65 3.10
CA LEU A 9 10.58 10.93 2.68
C LEU A 9 9.73 12.11 3.14
N VAL A 10 8.41 12.11 2.87
CA VAL A 10 7.55 13.24 3.27
C VAL A 10 7.45 13.35 4.78
N TRP A 11 7.42 12.24 5.51
CA TRP A 11 7.48 12.24 6.97
C TRP A 11 8.77 12.88 7.49
N LEU A 12 9.94 12.48 6.96
CA LEU A 12 11.23 13.05 7.37
C LEU A 12 11.31 14.54 7.07
N LEU A 13 10.86 14.96 5.88
CA LEU A 13 10.88 16.37 5.48
C LEU A 13 9.89 17.21 6.31
N ASP A 14 8.71 16.67 6.62
CA ASP A 14 7.77 17.30 7.56
C ASP A 14 8.39 17.46 8.94
N TYR A 15 9.06 16.44 9.46
CA TYR A 15 9.78 16.51 10.72
C TYR A 15 10.87 17.59 10.69
N PHE A 16 11.71 17.61 9.65
CA PHE A 16 12.79 18.60 9.52
C PHE A 16 12.30 20.01 9.26
N SER A 17 11.07 20.22 8.78
CA SER A 17 10.48 21.56 8.63
C SER A 17 10.47 22.35 9.95
N SER A 18 10.43 21.65 11.09
CA SER A 18 10.47 22.23 12.43
C SER A 18 11.88 22.59 12.91
N TYR A 19 12.94 22.31 12.13
CA TYR A 19 14.34 22.52 12.50
C TYR A 19 15.12 23.30 11.42
N PRO A 20 14.93 24.63 11.29
CA PRO A 20 15.51 25.43 10.22
C PRO A 20 17.04 25.29 10.09
N GLU A 21 17.77 25.25 11.21
CA GLU A 21 19.23 25.08 11.20
C GLU A 21 19.65 23.74 10.55
N ALA A 22 18.90 22.66 10.78
CA ALA A 22 19.17 21.35 10.19
C ALA A 22 18.84 21.33 8.70
N THR A 23 17.78 22.02 8.26
CA THR A 23 17.37 22.05 6.85
C THR A 23 18.44 22.64 5.93
N THR A 24 19.20 23.64 6.39
CA THR A 24 20.30 24.24 5.59
C THR A 24 21.42 23.25 5.26
N ARG A 25 21.54 22.19 6.07
CA ARG A 25 22.56 21.15 5.93
C ARG A 25 22.02 19.87 5.30
N LEU A 26 20.70 19.75 5.17
CA LEU A 26 20.03 18.56 4.66
C LEU A 26 20.23 18.47 3.14
N LYS A 27 20.61 17.29 2.68
CA LYS A 27 20.82 16.99 1.26
C LYS A 27 20.08 15.71 0.91
N LEU A 28 19.39 15.70 -0.22
CA LEU A 28 18.75 14.50 -0.76
C LEU A 28 19.67 13.85 -1.80
N ARG A 29 19.81 12.53 -1.75
CA ARG A 29 20.48 11.75 -2.80
C ARG A 29 19.46 10.86 -3.47
N LEU A 30 19.23 11.07 -4.77
CA LEU A 30 18.36 10.20 -5.55
C LEU A 30 19.15 8.96 -5.95
N VAL A 31 18.66 7.81 -5.52
CA VAL A 31 19.23 6.50 -5.78
C VAL A 31 18.34 5.79 -6.80
N ASP A 32 18.91 5.45 -7.94
CA ASP A 32 18.24 4.79 -9.08
C ASP A 32 18.40 3.27 -9.09
N GLN A 33 19.17 2.70 -8.16
CA GLN A 33 19.45 1.28 -8.03
C GLN A 33 19.14 0.75 -6.64
N GLU A 34 18.73 -0.52 -6.52
CA GLU A 34 18.61 -1.14 -5.21
C GLU A 34 19.97 -1.21 -4.52
N MET A 35 20.01 -0.79 -3.26
CA MET A 35 21.24 -0.81 -2.46
C MET A 35 21.54 -2.19 -1.86
N ILE A 36 20.54 -3.06 -1.83
CA ILE A 36 20.69 -4.45 -1.37
C ILE A 36 21.61 -5.18 -2.35
N GLY A 37 22.64 -5.86 -1.82
CA GLY A 37 23.59 -6.64 -2.62
C GLY A 37 24.70 -5.82 -3.30
N LEU A 38 24.76 -4.50 -3.09
CA LEU A 38 25.89 -3.71 -3.59
C LEU A 38 27.16 -4.08 -2.83
N HIS A 39 28.20 -4.47 -3.58
CA HIS A 39 29.52 -4.74 -3.02
C HIS A 39 30.07 -3.46 -2.34
N PRO A 40 30.75 -3.54 -1.18
CA PRO A 40 31.28 -2.37 -0.48
C PRO A 40 32.09 -1.41 -1.39
N ASN A 41 32.90 -1.97 -2.29
CA ASN A 41 33.69 -1.19 -3.26
C ASN A 41 32.87 -0.42 -4.30
N ALA A 42 31.61 -0.80 -4.55
CA ALA A 42 30.70 -0.08 -5.43
C ALA A 42 30.30 1.27 -4.81
N PHE A 43 30.10 1.34 -3.49
CA PHE A 43 29.80 2.60 -2.79
C PHE A 43 30.91 3.64 -2.90
N ALA A 44 32.18 3.19 -2.92
CA ALA A 44 33.32 4.09 -3.02
C ALA A 44 33.30 4.92 -4.32
N LYS A 45 32.84 4.32 -5.43
CA LYS A 45 32.77 4.94 -6.76
C LYS A 45 31.41 5.57 -7.07
N TRP A 46 30.36 5.10 -6.41
CA TRP A 46 29.01 5.60 -6.65
C TRP A 46 28.84 7.02 -6.11
N ARG A 47 28.36 7.91 -6.97
CA ARG A 47 28.13 9.33 -6.68
C ARG A 47 26.74 9.71 -7.17
N PRO A 48 25.67 9.24 -6.48
CA PRO A 48 24.30 9.60 -6.86
C PRO A 48 24.14 11.13 -6.78
N PRO A 49 23.34 11.72 -7.68
CA PRO A 49 23.08 13.15 -7.69
C PRO A 49 22.63 13.67 -6.33
N VAL A 50 23.16 14.82 -5.93
CA VAL A 50 22.82 15.50 -4.68
C VAL A 50 21.92 16.68 -5.02
N PHE A 51 20.81 16.77 -4.32
CA PHE A 51 19.86 17.86 -4.47
C PHE A 51 19.71 18.62 -3.16
N ASP A 52 19.68 19.94 -3.28
CA ASP A 52 19.32 20.82 -2.18
C ASP A 52 17.80 20.78 -1.99
N ILE A 53 17.39 20.72 -0.73
CA ILE A 53 15.98 20.75 -0.37
C ILE A 53 15.58 22.21 -0.25
N ARG A 54 14.62 22.63 -1.07
CA ARG A 54 14.11 24.00 -1.07
C ARG A 54 12.94 24.10 -0.09
N GLU A 55 12.65 25.32 0.34
CA GLU A 55 11.50 25.61 1.21
C GLU A 55 10.17 25.07 0.64
N LYS A 56 9.97 25.19 -0.69
CA LYS A 56 8.80 24.62 -1.35
C LYS A 56 8.71 23.09 -1.27
N ASP A 57 9.85 22.39 -1.24
CA ASP A 57 9.89 20.93 -1.16
C ASP A 57 9.49 20.48 0.26
N LEU A 58 9.93 21.22 1.29
CA LEU A 58 9.49 21.04 2.68
C LEU A 58 7.99 21.31 2.83
N ALA A 59 7.49 22.43 2.29
CA ALA A 59 6.07 22.76 2.33
C ALA A 59 5.20 21.70 1.64
N THR A 60 5.66 21.19 0.48
CA THR A 60 4.98 20.09 -0.24
C THR A 60 4.95 18.81 0.61
N ALA A 61 6.08 18.45 1.22
CA ALA A 61 6.17 17.27 2.07
C ALA A 61 5.28 17.37 3.32
N SER A 62 5.28 18.51 4.00
CA SER A 62 4.41 18.77 5.14
C SER A 62 2.94 18.69 4.75
N ALA A 63 2.52 19.34 3.67
CA ALA A 63 1.16 19.24 3.17
C ALA A 63 0.75 17.77 2.89
N ALA A 64 1.65 16.99 2.28
CA ALA A 64 1.43 15.57 2.01
C ALA A 64 1.30 14.71 3.26
N TRP A 65 2.19 14.91 4.23
CA TRP A 65 2.17 14.15 5.48
C TRP A 65 0.94 14.47 6.32
N GLN A 66 0.55 15.73 6.44
CA GLN A 66 -0.66 16.14 7.15
C GLN A 66 -1.93 15.63 6.44
N ALA A 67 -1.96 15.67 5.10
CA ALA A 67 -3.06 15.11 4.32
C ALA A 67 -3.21 13.60 4.57
N TYR A 68 -2.12 12.83 4.52
CA TYR A 68 -2.16 11.39 4.74
C TYR A 68 -2.57 11.00 6.17
N ARG A 69 -2.22 11.83 7.16
CA ARG A 69 -2.62 11.66 8.56
C ARG A 69 -4.00 12.21 8.91
N SER A 70 -4.70 12.79 7.94
CA SER A 70 -6.02 13.36 8.19
C SER A 70 -7.05 12.27 8.52
N PRO A 71 -8.08 12.58 9.33
CA PRO A 71 -9.13 11.63 9.68
C PRO A 71 -10.05 11.24 8.50
N THR A 72 -9.85 11.87 7.34
CA THR A 72 -10.54 11.55 6.09
C THR A 72 -9.55 11.61 4.92
N PRO A 73 -9.76 10.84 3.84
CA PRO A 73 -8.87 10.83 2.68
C PRO A 73 -9.02 12.07 1.78
N GLY A 74 -9.99 12.95 2.05
CA GLY A 74 -10.30 14.11 1.20
C GLY A 74 -9.11 15.05 1.01
N ALA A 75 -8.28 15.25 2.04
CA ALA A 75 -7.09 16.09 1.95
C ALA A 75 -6.07 15.52 0.94
N CYS A 76 -5.89 14.21 0.89
CA CYS A 76 -5.02 13.56 -0.11
C CYS A 76 -5.56 13.74 -1.53
N LEU A 77 -6.88 13.68 -1.71
CA LEU A 77 -7.49 13.92 -3.02
C LEU A 77 -7.27 15.36 -3.50
N GLU A 78 -7.49 16.34 -2.63
CA GLU A 78 -7.25 17.75 -2.99
C GLU A 78 -5.78 18.01 -3.28
N LEU A 79 -4.87 17.34 -2.57
CA LEU A 79 -3.43 17.45 -2.82
C LEU A 79 -3.02 16.97 -4.21
N LEU A 80 -3.71 15.97 -4.79
CA LEU A 80 -3.45 15.52 -6.16
C LEU A 80 -3.72 16.60 -7.23
N ARG A 81 -4.50 17.63 -6.90
CA ARG A 81 -4.78 18.78 -7.77
C ARG A 81 -3.70 19.86 -7.72
N GLN A 82 -2.80 19.78 -6.75
CA GLN A 82 -1.72 20.76 -6.56
C GLN A 82 -0.47 20.40 -7.39
N ASP A 83 0.47 21.35 -7.48
CA ASP A 83 1.78 21.10 -8.05
C ASP A 83 2.67 20.36 -7.04
N LEU A 84 2.92 19.08 -7.30
CA LEU A 84 3.80 18.21 -6.51
C LEU A 84 5.14 17.96 -7.21
N SER A 85 5.50 18.75 -8.22
CA SER A 85 6.70 18.54 -9.05
C SER A 85 8.02 18.62 -8.27
N GLY A 86 8.02 19.25 -7.08
CA GLY A 86 9.16 19.25 -6.16
C GLY A 86 9.53 17.85 -5.66
N LEU A 87 8.57 16.93 -5.61
CA LEU A 87 8.74 15.53 -5.24
C LEU A 87 8.09 14.65 -6.33
N PRO A 88 8.79 14.41 -7.46
CA PRO A 88 8.18 13.85 -8.68
C PRO A 88 7.46 12.51 -8.49
N LEU A 89 7.86 11.73 -7.50
CA LEU A 89 7.33 10.39 -7.23
C LEU A 89 6.23 10.39 -6.16
N LEU A 90 5.94 11.54 -5.55
CA LEU A 90 4.88 11.68 -4.54
C LEU A 90 3.50 11.53 -5.16
N LYS A 91 3.23 12.22 -6.27
CA LYS A 91 1.91 12.18 -6.94
C LYS A 91 1.47 10.76 -7.32
N PRO A 92 2.29 9.93 -8.00
CA PRO A 92 1.90 8.57 -8.30
C PRO A 92 1.70 7.72 -7.04
N VAL A 93 2.51 7.91 -5.98
CA VAL A 93 2.33 7.19 -4.72
C VAL A 93 1.02 7.56 -4.01
N LEU A 94 0.65 8.83 -3.99
CA LEU A 94 -0.63 9.28 -3.43
C LEU A 94 -1.82 8.70 -4.21
N HIS A 95 -1.69 8.56 -5.53
CA HIS A 95 -2.69 7.90 -6.35
C HIS A 95 -2.85 6.42 -5.96
N ASP A 96 -1.74 5.66 -5.94
CA ASP A 96 -1.80 4.25 -5.56
C ASP A 96 -2.34 4.06 -4.12
N LEU A 97 -1.99 4.96 -3.19
CA LEU A 97 -2.55 4.93 -1.83
C LEU A 97 -4.06 5.09 -1.86
N LEU A 98 -4.58 6.06 -2.61
CA LEU A 98 -6.03 6.27 -2.73
C LEU A 98 -6.74 5.07 -3.38
N GLU A 99 -6.09 4.36 -4.30
CA GLU A 99 -6.60 3.13 -4.89
C GLU A 99 -6.71 1.96 -3.89
N GLU A 100 -6.00 2.00 -2.76
CA GLU A 100 -6.16 1.02 -1.67
C GLU A 100 -7.36 1.30 -0.74
N LEU A 101 -8.05 2.44 -0.90
CA LEU A 101 -9.36 2.61 -0.29
C LEU A 101 -10.36 1.61 -0.91
N PRO A 102 -11.35 1.12 -0.14
CA PRO A 102 -12.41 0.26 -0.66
C PRO A 102 -13.04 0.81 -1.94
N SER A 103 -13.12 0.02 -3.01
CA SER A 103 -13.75 0.48 -4.25
C SER A 103 -15.25 0.66 -4.07
N ALA A 104 -15.86 1.53 -4.86
CA ALA A 104 -17.31 1.71 -4.85
C ALA A 104 -18.08 0.46 -5.31
N SER A 105 -17.51 -0.36 -6.19
CA SER A 105 -18.19 -1.52 -6.77
C SER A 105 -18.00 -2.82 -6.00
N THR A 106 -16.83 -3.01 -5.37
CA THR A 106 -16.45 -4.31 -4.78
C THR A 106 -16.15 -4.21 -3.28
N GLY A 107 -15.97 -3.00 -2.72
CA GLY A 107 -15.56 -2.82 -1.33
C GLY A 107 -14.13 -3.28 -1.01
N LEU A 108 -13.36 -3.70 -2.01
CA LEU A 108 -11.95 -4.10 -1.88
C LEU A 108 -11.02 -2.97 -2.29
N GLY A 109 -9.84 -2.90 -1.68
CA GLY A 109 -8.74 -2.08 -2.17
C GLY A 109 -8.13 -2.67 -3.45
N ALA A 110 -7.37 -1.86 -4.19
CA ALA A 110 -6.75 -2.29 -5.44
C ALA A 110 -5.89 -3.55 -5.31
N THR A 111 -5.11 -3.69 -4.23
CA THR A 111 -4.28 -4.88 -4.01
C THR A 111 -5.12 -6.14 -3.75
N GLU A 112 -6.19 -6.06 -2.98
CA GLU A 112 -7.08 -7.20 -2.72
C GLU A 112 -7.79 -7.63 -4.00
N MET A 113 -8.32 -6.68 -4.77
CA MET A 113 -8.95 -6.95 -6.06
C MET A 113 -7.96 -7.62 -7.01
N ARG A 114 -6.72 -7.13 -7.06
CA ARG A 114 -5.67 -7.72 -7.89
C ARG A 114 -5.31 -9.14 -7.49
N MET A 115 -5.32 -9.47 -6.20
CA MET A 115 -5.13 -10.85 -5.75
C MET A 115 -6.21 -11.77 -6.32
N LEU A 116 -7.49 -11.35 -6.31
CA LEU A 116 -8.58 -12.14 -6.89
C LEU A 116 -8.38 -12.37 -8.39
N GLU A 117 -8.00 -11.32 -9.14
CA GLU A 117 -7.70 -11.42 -10.58
C GLU A 117 -6.56 -12.41 -10.86
N MET A 118 -5.46 -12.32 -10.10
CA MET A 118 -4.34 -13.22 -10.25
C MET A 118 -4.76 -14.67 -9.96
N ILE A 119 -5.49 -14.93 -8.88
CA ILE A 119 -5.97 -16.28 -8.55
C ILE A 119 -6.88 -16.82 -9.66
N ALA A 120 -7.80 -15.99 -10.20
CA ALA A 120 -8.66 -16.37 -11.31
C ALA A 120 -7.89 -16.77 -12.58
N THR A 121 -6.74 -16.14 -12.82
CA THR A 121 -5.85 -16.46 -13.96
C THR A 121 -4.91 -17.64 -13.71
N GLY A 122 -5.01 -18.31 -12.56
CA GLY A 122 -4.28 -19.55 -12.25
C GLY A 122 -3.08 -19.40 -11.31
N TYR A 123 -2.86 -18.22 -10.71
CA TYR A 123 -1.85 -18.05 -9.68
C TYR A 123 -2.32 -18.63 -8.33
N ALA A 124 -2.19 -19.96 -8.17
CA ALA A 124 -2.61 -20.67 -6.97
C ALA A 124 -1.59 -20.61 -5.80
N ASN A 125 -0.38 -20.11 -6.03
CA ASN A 125 0.66 -20.02 -4.98
C ASN A 125 0.79 -18.57 -4.48
N VAL A 126 1.20 -18.39 -3.23
CA VAL A 126 1.39 -17.07 -2.61
C VAL A 126 2.57 -16.28 -3.18
N ASN A 127 3.64 -16.95 -3.61
CA ASN A 127 4.87 -16.30 -4.07
C ASN A 127 4.65 -15.32 -5.23
N PRO A 128 3.93 -15.70 -6.31
CA PRO A 128 3.57 -14.75 -7.37
C PRO A 128 2.79 -13.54 -6.84
N LEU A 129 1.82 -13.77 -5.95
CA LEU A 129 1.01 -12.69 -5.36
C LEU A 129 1.87 -11.73 -4.54
N PHE A 130 3.00 -12.17 -3.98
CA PHE A 130 3.84 -11.34 -3.10
C PHE A 130 5.01 -10.68 -3.82
N HIS A 131 5.68 -11.41 -4.72
CA HIS A 131 6.97 -11.00 -5.26
C HIS A 131 6.93 -10.56 -6.72
N TYR A 132 5.89 -10.89 -7.49
CA TYR A 132 5.83 -10.54 -8.92
C TYR A 132 5.12 -9.20 -9.10
N GLN A 133 5.79 -8.13 -8.67
CA GLN A 133 5.23 -6.76 -8.68
C GLN A 133 4.87 -6.29 -10.10
N GLU A 134 5.61 -6.74 -11.10
CA GLU A 134 5.35 -6.46 -12.52
C GLU A 134 4.04 -7.09 -13.02
N VAL A 135 3.66 -8.23 -12.45
CA VAL A 135 2.38 -8.90 -12.74
C VAL A 135 1.28 -8.28 -11.89
N ARG A 136 1.51 -8.13 -10.58
CA ARG A 136 0.51 -7.57 -9.67
C ARG A 136 0.21 -6.11 -10.00
N GLN A 137 1.19 -5.31 -10.40
CA GLN A 137 1.05 -3.87 -10.67
C GLN A 137 0.60 -3.03 -9.45
N THR A 138 0.52 -3.62 -8.25
CA THR A 138 0.30 -2.89 -6.99
C THR A 138 1.56 -2.92 -6.11
N ARG A 139 1.80 -1.83 -5.39
CA ARG A 139 3.11 -1.58 -4.76
C ARG A 139 3.06 -0.94 -3.37
N ILE A 140 1.88 -0.65 -2.82
CA ILE A 140 1.75 0.00 -1.51
C ILE A 140 2.20 -0.92 -0.38
N PHE A 141 1.73 -2.15 -0.40
CA PHE A 141 1.93 -3.09 0.70
C PHE A 141 3.22 -3.89 0.57
N SER A 142 3.87 -4.08 1.72
CA SER A 142 4.97 -5.04 1.91
C SER A 142 4.44 -6.48 1.91
N GLU A 143 5.34 -7.45 1.78
CA GLU A 143 5.01 -8.89 1.82
C GLU A 143 4.16 -9.27 3.04
N TRP A 144 4.47 -8.73 4.21
CA TRP A 144 3.74 -9.03 5.44
C TRP A 144 2.31 -8.49 5.42
N GLU A 145 2.15 -7.27 4.91
CA GLU A 145 0.84 -6.65 4.75
C GLU A 145 0.02 -7.37 3.69
N LEU A 146 0.63 -7.83 2.59
CA LEU A 146 -0.04 -8.69 1.60
C LEU A 146 -0.56 -9.98 2.25
N GLY A 147 0.19 -10.56 3.18
CA GLY A 147 -0.28 -11.70 3.98
C GLY A 147 -1.53 -11.37 4.81
N TYR A 148 -1.62 -10.18 5.39
CA TYR A 148 -2.81 -9.77 6.15
C TYR A 148 -4.03 -9.51 5.27
N LEU A 149 -3.83 -8.97 4.06
CA LEU A 149 -4.92 -8.85 3.08
C LEU A 149 -5.43 -10.23 2.67
N LEU A 150 -4.52 -11.17 2.44
CA LEU A 150 -4.86 -12.55 2.07
C LEU A 150 -5.62 -13.27 3.20
N ASP A 151 -5.21 -13.09 4.46
CA ASP A 151 -5.97 -13.55 5.63
C ASP A 151 -7.41 -12.99 5.61
N GLY A 152 -7.57 -11.69 5.35
CA GLY A 152 -8.87 -11.02 5.30
C GLY A 152 -9.79 -11.61 4.23
N LEU A 153 -9.24 -11.92 3.05
CA LEU A 153 -9.98 -12.56 1.96
C LEU A 153 -10.34 -14.02 2.24
N ALA A 154 -9.51 -14.76 2.98
CA ALA A 154 -9.69 -16.20 3.21
C ALA A 154 -10.49 -16.54 4.47
N PHE A 155 -10.36 -15.70 5.50
CA PHE A 155 -10.81 -16.04 6.85
C PHE A 155 -11.95 -15.16 7.36
N GLY A 156 -12.43 -14.22 6.54
CA GLY A 156 -13.62 -13.41 6.81
C GLY A 156 -14.92 -14.25 6.92
N PRO A 157 -16.02 -13.67 7.43
CA PRO A 157 -17.32 -14.36 7.55
C PRO A 157 -17.83 -15.01 6.26
N ARG A 158 -17.58 -14.38 5.11
CA ARG A 158 -17.85 -14.94 3.78
C ARG A 158 -16.55 -14.88 2.97
N PRO A 159 -15.72 -15.94 3.00
CA PRO A 159 -14.43 -15.98 2.32
C PRO A 159 -14.56 -15.74 0.81
N ALA A 160 -13.72 -14.87 0.26
CA ALA A 160 -13.57 -14.67 -1.18
C ALA A 160 -12.55 -15.66 -1.79
N ILE A 161 -11.62 -16.17 -0.98
CA ILE A 161 -10.64 -17.17 -1.41
C ILE A 161 -10.68 -18.39 -0.49
N ALA A 162 -10.30 -19.54 -1.03
CA ALA A 162 -10.12 -20.78 -0.32
C ALA A 162 -8.68 -21.31 -0.50
N GLY A 163 -8.30 -22.29 0.33
CA GLY A 163 -7.02 -22.99 0.21
C GLY A 163 -5.81 -22.26 0.80
N LEU A 164 -6.04 -21.17 1.53
CA LEU A 164 -5.07 -20.61 2.48
C LEU A 164 -4.91 -21.56 3.67
N ASP A 165 -3.68 -21.80 4.12
CA ASP A 165 -3.39 -22.77 5.19
C ASP A 165 -4.07 -22.37 6.51
N GLU A 166 -4.92 -23.24 7.03
CA GLU A 166 -5.77 -22.99 8.18
C GLU A 166 -4.98 -22.74 9.48
N GLU A 167 -3.73 -23.21 9.58
CA GLU A 167 -2.87 -22.93 10.73
C GLU A 167 -2.64 -21.42 10.92
N LEU A 168 -2.70 -20.63 9.83
CA LEU A 168 -2.53 -19.18 9.85
C LEU A 168 -3.56 -18.46 10.73
N ARG A 169 -4.71 -19.07 11.04
CA ARG A 169 -5.68 -18.53 12.00
C ARG A 169 -5.18 -18.48 13.43
N THR A 170 -4.27 -19.41 13.79
CA THR A 170 -3.81 -19.59 15.17
C THR A 170 -2.37 -19.12 15.37
N ILE A 171 -1.54 -19.15 14.31
CA ILE A 171 -0.18 -18.66 14.37
C ILE A 171 -0.19 -17.14 14.58
N LYS A 172 0.46 -16.69 15.66
CA LYS A 172 0.59 -15.27 16.00
C LYS A 172 1.22 -14.46 14.85
N ARG A 173 0.75 -13.23 14.66
CA ARG A 173 1.20 -12.34 13.58
C ARG A 173 2.69 -11.96 13.65
N ASP A 174 3.28 -11.94 14.85
CA ASP A 174 4.71 -11.65 15.05
C ASP A 174 5.62 -12.84 14.76
N ASN A 175 5.09 -14.07 14.66
CA ASN A 175 5.85 -15.25 14.27
C ASN A 175 5.95 -15.36 12.74
N LEU A 176 6.74 -14.46 12.15
CA LEU A 176 6.91 -14.33 10.71
C LEU A 176 7.41 -15.62 10.04
N GLY A 177 8.32 -16.35 10.70
CA GLY A 177 8.91 -17.59 10.16
C GLY A 177 7.88 -18.70 9.95
N THR A 178 7.15 -19.07 11.00
CA THR A 178 6.12 -20.12 10.90
C THR A 178 4.96 -19.72 9.98
N ARG A 179 4.58 -18.43 9.99
CA ARG A 179 3.57 -17.93 9.05
C ARG A 179 4.02 -18.05 7.59
N HIS A 180 5.28 -17.71 7.30
CA HIS A 180 5.83 -17.85 5.95
C HIS A 180 5.78 -19.31 5.48
N GLU A 181 6.15 -20.27 6.32
CA GLU A 181 6.05 -21.71 6.00
C GLU A 181 4.61 -22.14 5.66
N ALA A 182 3.62 -21.72 6.47
CA ALA A 182 2.21 -22.02 6.19
C ALA A 182 1.71 -21.35 4.89
N MET A 183 2.17 -20.13 4.62
CA MET A 183 1.86 -19.41 3.39
C MET A 183 2.34 -20.19 2.15
N LEU A 184 3.53 -20.78 2.19
CA LEU A 184 4.09 -21.58 1.08
C LEU A 184 3.34 -22.90 0.82
N ARG A 185 2.69 -23.48 1.84
CA ARG A 185 1.87 -24.69 1.70
C ARG A 185 0.50 -24.42 1.05
N SER A 186 0.05 -23.17 1.08
CA SER A 186 -1.26 -22.76 0.59
C SER A 186 -1.44 -22.98 -0.91
N ARG A 187 -2.66 -23.33 -1.33
CA ARG A 187 -3.07 -23.50 -2.74
C ARG A 187 -4.39 -22.79 -2.96
N LEU A 188 -4.30 -21.56 -3.44
CA LEU A 188 -5.38 -20.61 -3.51
C LEU A 188 -6.33 -20.89 -4.68
N SER A 189 -7.62 -20.74 -4.41
CA SER A 189 -8.69 -20.68 -5.41
C SER A 189 -9.71 -19.62 -5.02
N LEU A 190 -10.48 -19.12 -5.98
CA LEU A 190 -11.65 -18.31 -5.65
C LEU A 190 -12.77 -19.19 -5.09
N THR A 191 -13.59 -18.61 -4.22
CA THR A 191 -14.90 -19.16 -3.85
C THR A 191 -15.96 -18.61 -4.79
N ASP A 192 -17.19 -19.17 -4.79
CA ASP A 192 -18.32 -18.60 -5.53
C ASP A 192 -18.55 -17.11 -5.18
N PHE A 193 -18.31 -16.74 -3.92
CA PHE A 193 -18.37 -15.35 -3.49
C PHE A 193 -17.23 -14.51 -4.06
N GLY A 194 -16.00 -15.02 -4.05
CA GLY A 194 -14.86 -14.33 -4.67
C GLY A 194 -15.04 -14.12 -6.17
N GLU A 195 -15.59 -15.10 -6.87
CA GLU A 195 -15.94 -14.97 -8.29
C GLU A 195 -17.01 -13.90 -8.52
N ALA A 196 -18.01 -13.81 -7.65
CA ALA A 196 -19.05 -12.78 -7.74
C ALA A 196 -18.49 -11.36 -7.47
N VAL A 197 -17.60 -11.22 -6.48
CA VAL A 197 -16.91 -9.95 -6.19
C VAL A 197 -16.01 -9.56 -7.36
N LEU A 198 -15.22 -10.50 -7.90
CA LEU A 198 -14.37 -10.29 -9.08
C LEU A 198 -15.20 -9.85 -10.31
N ALA A 199 -16.40 -10.41 -10.47
CA ALA A 199 -17.33 -10.04 -11.53
C ALA A 199 -18.10 -8.72 -11.26
N HIS A 200 -17.76 -7.97 -10.20
CA HIS A 200 -18.44 -6.75 -9.76
C HIS A 200 -19.95 -6.94 -9.50
N LYS A 201 -20.37 -8.15 -9.12
CA LYS A 201 -21.77 -8.49 -8.81
C LYS A 201 -22.10 -8.44 -7.32
N GLU A 202 -21.07 -8.47 -6.48
CA GLU A 202 -21.18 -8.45 -5.02
C GLU A 202 -20.17 -7.46 -4.45
N ASP A 203 -20.54 -6.82 -3.34
CA ASP A 203 -19.67 -5.95 -2.57
C ASP A 203 -19.14 -6.71 -1.36
N PHE A 204 -17.81 -6.86 -1.28
CA PHE A 204 -17.12 -7.57 -0.20
C PHE A 204 -17.52 -7.05 1.18
N SER A 205 -17.66 -5.73 1.32
CA SER A 205 -17.93 -5.07 2.61
C SER A 205 -19.35 -5.30 3.14
N CYS A 206 -20.29 -5.74 2.29
CA CYS A 206 -21.64 -6.11 2.72
C CYS A 206 -21.68 -7.45 3.45
N HIS A 207 -20.68 -8.32 3.23
CA HIS A 207 -20.64 -9.67 3.80
C HIS A 207 -19.50 -9.84 4.80
N ASN A 208 -18.45 -9.03 4.69
CA ASN A 208 -17.29 -9.06 5.55
C ASN A 208 -17.08 -7.69 6.19
N PRO A 209 -16.93 -7.60 7.52
CA PRO A 209 -16.75 -6.32 8.19
C PRO A 209 -15.42 -5.69 7.78
N ILE A 210 -15.45 -4.38 7.56
CA ILE A 210 -14.27 -3.56 7.35
C ILE A 210 -13.91 -2.91 8.68
N ASP A 211 -12.67 -3.12 9.14
CA ASP A 211 -12.07 -2.42 10.27
C ASP A 211 -10.56 -2.33 10.02
N ARG A 212 -10.12 -1.22 9.43
CA ARG A 212 -8.70 -1.00 9.11
C ARG A 212 -8.34 0.47 9.05
N TRP A 213 -7.06 0.76 9.17
CA TRP A 213 -6.53 2.11 8.99
C TRP A 213 -6.02 2.32 7.57
N TRP A 214 -6.39 3.46 7.00
CA TRP A 214 -5.79 4.03 5.79
C TRP A 214 -5.15 5.36 6.19
N GLY A 215 -3.82 5.42 6.29
CA GLY A 215 -3.14 6.59 6.86
C GLY A 215 -3.73 6.97 8.23
N GLY A 216 -4.23 8.20 8.36
CA GLY A 216 -4.94 8.68 9.55
C GLY A 216 -6.46 8.49 9.54
N THR A 217 -7.03 7.82 8.53
CA THR A 217 -8.46 7.52 8.42
C THR A 217 -8.76 6.12 8.95
N HIS A 218 -9.60 6.02 9.97
CA HIS A 218 -10.12 4.74 10.45
C HIS A 218 -11.35 4.35 9.62
N LEU A 219 -11.22 3.30 8.81
CA LEU A 219 -12.28 2.79 7.96
C LEU A 219 -13.06 1.72 8.72
N THR A 220 -14.37 1.94 8.83
CA THR A 220 -15.35 0.97 9.31
C THR A 220 -16.50 0.87 8.31
N ASN A 221 -17.40 -0.09 8.43
CA ASN A 221 -18.62 -0.12 7.61
C ASN A 221 -19.46 1.17 7.75
N ASP A 222 -19.46 1.81 8.92
CA ASP A 222 -20.18 3.07 9.19
C ASP A 222 -19.42 4.32 8.68
N ASN A 223 -18.11 4.22 8.44
CA ASN A 223 -17.25 5.29 7.95
C ASN A 223 -16.45 4.81 6.72
N LEU A 224 -17.17 4.25 5.73
CA LEU A 224 -16.57 3.56 4.61
C LEU A 224 -16.31 4.50 3.44
N TRP A 225 -15.22 5.26 3.51
CA TRP A 225 -14.76 6.06 2.38
C TRP A 225 -14.39 5.17 1.20
N ARG A 226 -14.94 5.48 0.03
CA ARG A 226 -14.79 4.63 -1.15
C ARG A 226 -14.12 5.34 -2.30
N TRP A 227 -13.21 4.62 -2.95
CA TRP A 227 -12.54 5.08 -4.16
C TRP A 227 -13.35 4.78 -5.42
N ASN A 228 -13.46 5.83 -6.22
CA ASN A 228 -13.89 5.90 -7.61
C ASN A 228 -13.12 7.14 -8.15
N PRO A 229 -12.87 7.30 -9.47
CA PRO A 229 -12.35 8.56 -10.05
C PRO A 229 -12.98 9.86 -9.51
N ALA A 230 -14.15 9.79 -8.84
CA ALA A 230 -14.57 10.73 -7.79
C ALA A 230 -14.74 10.00 -6.44
N LEU A 231 -14.13 10.51 -5.36
CA LEU A 231 -14.26 9.95 -4.00
C LEU A 231 -15.71 10.03 -3.52
N MET A 232 -16.26 8.90 -3.07
CA MET A 232 -17.61 8.84 -2.50
C MET A 232 -17.51 8.97 -0.97
N LYS A 233 -18.28 9.92 -0.42
CA LYS A 233 -18.46 10.03 1.03
C LYS A 233 -19.26 8.82 1.55
N PRO A 234 -19.09 8.47 2.84
CA PRO A 234 -19.95 7.49 3.51
C PRO A 234 -21.43 7.79 3.33
#